data_AF-A0ABD5YKZ8-F1
#
_entry.id   AF-A0ABD5YKZ8-F1
#
_cell.length_a   1.000
_cell.length_b   1.000
_cell.length_c   1.000
_cell.angle_alpha   90.00
_cell.angle_beta   90.00
_cell.angle_gamma   90.00
#
_symmetry.space_group_name_H-M   'P 1'
#
loop_
_entity.id
_entity.type
_entity.pdbx_description
1 polymer ?
#
loop_
_entity_poly.entity_id
_entity_poly.type
_entity_poly.pdbx_seq_one_letter_code
_entity_poly.pdbx_strand_id
1 'polypeptide(L)'
;MTYRRLLAWIFAFTIGGRAVVSPAAAHSGTTHAGTPHWLLFVLCLGGIGVIVLTVTAARRDLVRLSFAAPFIVGGALSAVFGGIGLVEIQVVANSPPQLTELYPVFGFIVGGLLSVGGFLIVRLRWPQKPQYAILCLLLSAWIVYPSALQNQGYHNPLGYLIALSLPLVLVFIIWTDGRAILQSLRLQTMPKVTGISAGLLTSVFFAFSAGTMSINPDYGVNAPTETFITPFTVASPLVMWPAIEFYVPMVPLSGYISIGTLLLMGILGGLVGLNVAVVTQQWSAVGSFAGKQLFTGSLAASGATACCCCAPAFYGVLSVLFGSAVTPVYWSFMVPSSPVGGMFFAGSVLLLLGSFLTSTGSATENATVLGSTSN
;
A
#
# COMPACT_ATOMS: atom_id res chain seq x y z
N MET A 1 6.51 37.52 -2.33
CA MET A 1 7.73 36.94 -2.94
C MET A 1 7.51 35.45 -3.19
N THR A 2 6.61 35.14 -4.12
CA THR A 2 5.81 33.91 -4.03
C THR A 2 5.36 33.54 -5.44
N TYR A 3 5.20 32.25 -5.74
CA TYR A 3 4.91 31.67 -7.06
C TYR A 3 6.00 31.75 -8.14
N ARG A 4 6.60 32.91 -8.41
CA ARG A 4 7.53 33.07 -9.54
C ARG A 4 8.83 32.26 -9.41
N ARG A 5 9.37 32.15 -8.19
CA ARG A 5 10.54 31.30 -7.89
C ARG A 5 10.21 29.81 -7.91
N LEU A 6 9.01 29.42 -7.47
CA LEU A 6 8.57 28.02 -7.49
C LEU A 6 8.38 27.53 -8.93
N LEU A 7 7.78 28.37 -9.79
CA LEU A 7 7.66 28.11 -11.23
C LEU A 7 9.04 28.04 -11.89
N ALA A 8 9.97 28.94 -11.56
CA ALA A 8 11.33 28.90 -12.09
C ALA A 8 12.09 27.61 -11.68
N TRP A 9 11.90 27.13 -10.45
CA TRP A 9 12.48 25.86 -10.00
C TRP A 9 11.85 24.64 -10.69
N ILE A 10 10.52 24.61 -10.84
CA ILE A 10 9.83 23.55 -11.58
C ILE A 10 10.29 23.55 -13.05
N PHE A 11 10.42 24.73 -13.67
CA PHE A 11 10.87 24.87 -15.06
C PHE A 11 12.35 24.52 -15.24
N ALA A 12 13.21 24.88 -14.28
CA ALA A 12 14.62 24.50 -14.28
C ALA A 12 14.80 23.00 -14.05
N PHE A 13 13.96 22.37 -13.23
CA PHE A 13 13.99 20.92 -12.99
C PHE A 13 13.48 20.14 -14.22
N THR A 14 12.43 20.62 -14.90
CA THR A 14 11.92 19.99 -16.13
C THR A 14 12.85 20.17 -17.32
N ILE A 15 13.53 21.32 -17.44
CA ILE A 15 14.53 21.55 -18.50
C ILE A 15 15.85 20.83 -18.19
N GLY A 16 16.31 20.85 -16.94
CA GLY A 16 17.51 20.14 -16.50
C GLY A 16 17.38 18.63 -16.64
N GLY A 17 16.20 18.07 -16.35
CA GLY A 17 15.90 16.65 -16.56
C GLY A 17 15.95 16.23 -18.04
N ARG A 18 15.56 17.13 -18.96
CA ARG A 18 15.62 16.87 -20.42
C ARG A 18 17.06 16.85 -20.98
N ALA A 19 18.01 17.49 -20.31
CA ALA A 19 19.39 17.54 -20.80
C ALA A 19 20.19 16.27 -20.45
N VAL A 20 19.76 15.49 -19.46
CA VAL A 20 20.48 14.29 -18.97
C VAL A 20 19.89 12.99 -19.55
N VAL A 21 18.62 13.00 -19.94
CA VAL A 21 17.93 11.82 -20.49
C VAL A 21 17.70 12.01 -21.99
N SER A 22 18.46 11.31 -22.83
CA SER A 22 18.20 11.29 -24.27
C SER A 22 16.76 10.81 -24.52
N PRO A 23 15.91 11.54 -25.27
CA PRO A 23 14.52 11.16 -25.53
C PRO A 23 14.37 9.77 -26.16
N ALA A 24 15.40 9.30 -26.86
CA ALA A 24 15.45 7.97 -27.45
C ALA A 24 15.47 6.85 -26.38
N ALA A 25 16.23 7.00 -25.30
CA ALA A 25 16.39 5.97 -24.27
C ALA A 25 15.15 5.81 -23.34
N ALA A 26 14.35 6.87 -23.16
CA ALA A 26 13.12 6.82 -22.36
C ALA A 26 11.93 6.15 -23.09
N HIS A 27 12.01 6.03 -24.43
CA HIS A 27 10.93 5.53 -25.27
C HIS A 27 11.26 4.25 -26.05
N SER A 28 12.55 3.92 -26.23
CA SER A 28 12.97 2.67 -26.88
C SER A 28 12.89 1.49 -25.90
N GLY A 29 11.69 0.90 -25.75
CA GLY A 29 11.52 -0.36 -25.01
C GLY A 29 10.26 -0.48 -24.14
N THR A 30 9.34 0.49 -24.16
CA THR A 30 8.21 0.56 -23.23
C THR A 30 6.85 0.31 -23.88
N THR A 31 6.77 -0.66 -24.80
CA THR A 31 5.50 -1.21 -25.29
C THR A 31 5.50 -2.71 -25.05
N HIS A 32 4.70 -3.16 -24.08
CA HIS A 32 4.34 -4.57 -23.91
C HIS A 32 2.85 -4.73 -24.28
N ALA A 33 2.51 -5.78 -25.03
CA ALA A 33 1.16 -6.03 -25.55
C ALA A 33 0.52 -4.87 -26.36
N GLY A 34 1.34 -4.08 -27.09
CA GLY A 34 0.85 -3.01 -27.96
C GLY A 34 0.35 -1.74 -27.26
N THR A 35 0.33 -1.70 -25.93
CA THR A 35 -0.09 -0.53 -25.16
C THR A 35 1.12 0.29 -24.71
N PRO A 36 1.18 1.60 -24.98
CA PRO A 36 2.28 2.44 -24.50
C PRO A 36 2.20 2.65 -22.99
N HIS A 37 3.28 2.41 -22.25
CA HIS A 37 3.30 2.59 -20.78
C HIS A 37 2.97 4.03 -20.35
N TRP A 38 3.30 5.03 -21.18
CA TRP A 38 3.00 6.43 -20.89
C TRP A 38 1.49 6.72 -20.84
N LEU A 39 0.66 5.98 -21.59
CA LEU A 39 -0.80 6.15 -21.58
C LEU A 39 -1.39 5.71 -20.23
N LEU A 40 -0.90 4.58 -19.71
CA LEU A 40 -1.27 4.07 -18.39
C LEU A 40 -0.78 4.99 -17.26
N PHE A 41 0.41 5.56 -17.43
CA PHE A 41 0.93 6.59 -16.54
C PHE A 41 0.07 7.85 -16.53
N VAL A 42 -0.36 8.33 -17.70
CA VAL A 42 -1.29 9.47 -17.81
C VAL A 42 -2.65 9.14 -17.20
N LEU A 43 -3.17 7.93 -17.36
CA LEU A 43 -4.42 7.51 -16.73
C LEU A 43 -4.31 7.49 -15.20
N CYS A 44 -3.19 6.99 -14.68
CA CYS A 44 -2.89 6.95 -13.25
C CYS A 44 -2.75 8.37 -12.67
N LEU A 45 -1.86 9.18 -13.22
CA LEU A 45 -1.65 10.58 -12.79
C LEU A 45 -2.88 11.44 -13.01
N GLY A 46 -3.63 11.21 -14.10
CA GLY A 46 -4.88 11.88 -14.38
C GLY A 46 -5.92 11.59 -13.31
N GLY A 47 -6.08 10.33 -12.92
CA GLY A 47 -6.95 9.93 -11.81
C GLY A 47 -6.57 10.61 -10.49
N ILE A 48 -5.28 10.58 -10.13
CA ILE A 48 -4.77 11.28 -8.94
C ILE A 48 -5.02 12.79 -9.04
N GLY A 49 -4.77 13.39 -10.20
CA GLY A 49 -4.99 14.80 -10.47
C GLY A 49 -6.46 15.19 -10.30
N VAL A 50 -7.39 14.40 -10.83
CA VAL A 50 -8.83 14.60 -10.65
C VAL A 50 -9.21 14.55 -9.17
N ILE A 51 -8.70 13.58 -8.41
CA ILE A 51 -8.95 13.51 -6.96
C ILE A 51 -8.44 14.78 -6.27
N VAL A 52 -7.17 15.15 -6.49
CA VAL A 52 -6.54 16.30 -5.83
C VAL A 52 -7.27 17.60 -6.17
N LEU A 53 -7.59 17.82 -7.44
CA LEU A 53 -8.32 19.00 -7.91
C LEU A 53 -9.75 19.04 -7.35
N THR A 54 -10.45 17.92 -7.36
CA THR A 54 -11.83 17.84 -6.84
C THR A 54 -11.86 18.09 -5.35
N VAL A 55 -10.94 17.47 -4.59
CA VAL A 55 -10.81 17.70 -3.15
C VAL A 55 -10.48 19.16 -2.90
N THR A 56 -9.47 19.74 -3.57
CA THR A 56 -9.11 21.17 -3.38
C THR A 56 -10.22 22.12 -3.80
N ALA A 57 -10.98 21.83 -4.84
CA ALA A 57 -12.14 22.63 -5.25
C ALA A 57 -13.28 22.55 -4.23
N ALA A 58 -13.60 21.33 -3.75
CA ALA A 58 -14.56 21.13 -2.68
C ALA A 58 -14.12 21.83 -1.37
N ARG A 59 -12.82 21.92 -1.10
CA ARG A 59 -12.28 22.67 0.06
C ARG A 59 -12.44 24.17 -0.03
N ARG A 60 -12.45 24.71 -1.24
CA ARG A 60 -12.61 26.15 -1.49
C ARG A 60 -14.07 26.53 -1.68
N ASP A 61 -15.00 25.63 -1.33
CA ASP A 61 -16.43 25.75 -1.55
C ASP A 61 -16.81 26.04 -3.01
N LEU A 62 -15.93 25.67 -3.96
CA LEU A 62 -16.16 25.87 -5.40
C LEU A 62 -17.10 24.80 -5.98
N VAL A 63 -17.18 23.63 -5.34
CA VAL A 63 -17.98 22.49 -5.80
C VAL A 63 -18.70 21.86 -4.61
N ARG A 64 -20.00 21.59 -4.75
CA ARG A 64 -20.80 20.90 -3.73
C ARG A 64 -20.37 19.44 -3.60
N LEU A 65 -20.46 18.88 -2.39
CA LEU A 65 -20.06 17.50 -2.09
C LEU A 65 -20.73 16.46 -2.98
N SER A 66 -22.01 16.64 -3.31
CA SER A 66 -22.77 15.76 -4.19
C SER A 66 -22.17 15.69 -5.60
N PHE A 67 -21.58 16.78 -6.08
CA PHE A 67 -20.88 16.83 -7.36
C PHE A 67 -19.43 16.36 -7.24
N ALA A 68 -18.76 16.55 -6.09
CA ALA A 68 -17.39 16.10 -5.86
C ALA A 68 -17.25 14.56 -5.75
N ALA A 69 -18.23 13.90 -5.13
CA ALA A 69 -18.22 12.46 -4.91
C ALA A 69 -17.98 11.61 -6.19
N PRO A 70 -18.72 11.78 -7.31
CA PRO A 70 -18.49 11.00 -8.51
C PRO A 70 -17.11 11.25 -9.14
N PHE A 71 -16.56 12.46 -9.07
CA PHE A 71 -15.20 12.74 -9.57
C PHE A 71 -14.12 12.10 -8.71
N ILE A 72 -14.29 12.05 -7.39
CA ILE A 72 -13.36 11.35 -6.49
C ILE A 72 -13.39 9.84 -6.79
N VAL A 73 -14.58 9.25 -6.94
CA VAL A 73 -14.73 7.83 -7.28
C VAL A 73 -14.14 7.53 -8.66
N GLY A 74 -14.51 8.33 -9.68
CA GLY A 74 -13.98 8.18 -11.04
C GLY A 74 -12.46 8.36 -11.09
N GLY A 75 -11.91 9.32 -10.36
CA GLY A 75 -10.47 9.53 -10.24
C GLY A 75 -9.77 8.38 -9.52
N ALA A 76 -10.38 7.79 -8.48
CA ALA A 76 -9.84 6.63 -7.78
C ALA A 76 -9.84 5.38 -8.66
N LEU A 77 -10.94 5.12 -9.38
CA LEU A 77 -11.00 4.05 -10.37
C LEU A 77 -9.94 4.25 -11.47
N SER A 78 -9.85 5.44 -12.04
CA SER A 78 -8.83 5.79 -13.05
C SER A 78 -7.41 5.58 -12.52
N ALA A 79 -7.13 6.01 -11.29
CA ALA A 79 -5.83 5.82 -10.65
C ALA A 79 -5.50 4.33 -10.44
N VAL A 80 -6.48 3.55 -10.00
CA VAL A 80 -6.34 2.10 -9.78
C VAL A 80 -6.13 1.37 -11.10
N PHE A 81 -6.97 1.60 -12.12
CA PHE A 81 -6.81 0.95 -13.42
C PHE A 81 -5.51 1.35 -14.12
N GLY A 82 -5.16 2.65 -14.09
CA GLY A 82 -3.87 3.12 -14.60
C GLY A 82 -2.69 2.51 -13.84
N GLY A 83 -2.81 2.38 -12.51
CA GLY A 83 -1.82 1.72 -11.67
C GLY A 83 -1.68 0.22 -11.98
N ILE A 84 -2.78 -0.51 -12.11
CA ILE A 84 -2.77 -1.95 -12.48
C ILE A 84 -2.10 -2.13 -13.84
N GLY A 85 -2.47 -1.33 -14.84
CA GLY A 85 -1.83 -1.38 -16.14
C GLY A 85 -0.32 -1.13 -16.08
N LEU A 86 0.13 -0.17 -15.26
CA LEU A 86 1.56 0.07 -15.03
C LEU A 86 2.28 -1.07 -14.32
N VAL A 87 1.57 -1.92 -13.59
CA VAL A 87 2.14 -3.07 -12.89
C VAL A 87 2.15 -4.32 -13.75
N GLU A 88 1.09 -4.58 -14.51
CA GLU A 88 1.01 -5.76 -15.39
C GLU A 88 1.88 -5.61 -16.64
N ILE A 89 1.99 -4.40 -17.16
CA ILE A 89 2.76 -4.09 -18.37
C ILE A 89 4.09 -3.54 -17.90
N GLN A 90 4.98 -4.42 -17.42
CA GLN A 90 6.30 -4.04 -16.93
C GLN A 90 7.41 -4.63 -17.80
N VAL A 91 8.49 -3.85 -17.97
CA VAL A 91 9.71 -4.34 -18.61
C VAL A 91 10.35 -5.37 -17.70
N VAL A 92 10.28 -6.63 -18.12
CA VAL A 92 10.89 -7.77 -17.41
C VAL A 92 12.40 -7.66 -17.51
N ALA A 93 13.06 -7.77 -16.37
CA ALA A 93 14.50 -7.77 -16.26
C ALA A 93 15.08 -9.15 -16.60
N ASN A 94 16.02 -9.20 -17.54
CA ASN A 94 16.62 -10.45 -18.02
C ASN A 94 17.61 -11.12 -17.04
N SER A 95 17.96 -10.47 -15.92
CA SER A 95 18.93 -11.01 -14.96
C SER A 95 18.63 -10.56 -13.53
N PRO A 96 18.71 -11.48 -12.53
CA PRO A 96 18.58 -11.11 -11.12
C PRO A 96 19.76 -10.23 -10.68
N PRO A 97 19.55 -9.25 -9.79
CA PRO A 97 20.61 -8.37 -9.33
C PRO A 97 21.56 -9.13 -8.41
N GLN A 98 22.85 -8.74 -8.44
CA GLN A 98 23.90 -9.24 -7.53
C GLN A 98 23.64 -8.91 -6.04
N LEU A 99 22.62 -8.10 -5.72
CA LEU A 99 22.29 -7.65 -4.37
C LEU A 99 21.58 -8.71 -3.50
N THR A 100 21.09 -9.80 -4.09
CA THR A 100 20.35 -10.85 -3.37
C THR A 100 21.18 -11.52 -2.27
N GLU A 101 22.51 -11.56 -2.44
CA GLU A 101 23.44 -12.10 -1.42
C GLU A 101 23.48 -11.26 -0.14
N LEU A 102 23.18 -9.96 -0.23
CA LEU A 102 23.18 -9.05 0.92
C LEU A 102 21.83 -8.98 1.63
N TYR A 103 20.77 -9.57 1.06
CA TYR A 103 19.43 -9.54 1.64
C TYR A 103 19.36 -10.09 3.06
N PRO A 104 20.05 -11.21 3.41
CA PRO A 104 20.06 -11.69 4.78
C PRO A 104 20.65 -10.68 5.76
N VAL A 105 21.76 -10.04 5.40
CA VAL A 105 22.44 -9.03 6.22
C VAL A 105 21.51 -7.84 6.46
N PHE A 106 20.86 -7.32 5.42
CA PHE A 106 19.89 -6.24 5.56
C PHE A 106 18.68 -6.65 6.40
N GLY A 107 18.17 -7.87 6.22
CA GLY A 107 17.06 -8.41 7.01
C GLY A 107 17.39 -8.44 8.51
N PHE A 108 18.59 -8.89 8.87
CA PHE A 108 19.05 -8.88 10.27
C PHE A 108 19.26 -7.48 10.83
N ILE A 109 19.88 -6.56 10.08
CA ILE A 109 20.10 -5.19 10.53
C ILE A 109 18.77 -4.51 10.82
N VAL A 110 17.85 -4.57 9.86
CA VAL A 110 16.55 -3.90 9.94
C VAL A 110 15.66 -4.55 10.98
N GLY A 111 15.59 -5.87 11.00
CA GLY A 111 14.88 -6.60 12.03
C GLY A 111 15.42 -6.28 13.42
N GLY A 112 16.74 -6.27 13.59
CA GLY A 112 17.41 -5.87 14.83
C GLY A 112 17.05 -4.44 15.26
N LEU A 113 17.09 -3.48 14.32
CA LEU A 113 16.68 -2.10 14.58
C LEU A 113 15.21 -1.98 14.97
N LEU A 114 14.31 -2.70 14.29
CA LEU A 114 12.88 -2.68 14.59
C LEU A 114 12.57 -3.36 15.92
N SER A 115 13.24 -4.47 16.21
CA SER A 115 13.13 -5.19 17.48
C SER A 115 13.61 -4.32 18.64
N VAL A 116 14.86 -3.87 18.63
CA VAL A 116 15.47 -3.12 19.73
C VAL A 116 14.88 -1.71 19.79
N GLY A 117 14.91 -0.98 18.67
CA GLY A 117 14.42 0.40 18.60
C GLY A 117 12.92 0.50 18.85
N GLY A 118 12.12 -0.35 18.18
CA GLY A 118 10.68 -0.40 18.38
C GLY A 118 10.30 -0.78 19.81
N PHE A 119 10.94 -1.81 20.37
CA PHE A 119 10.72 -2.21 21.77
C PHE A 119 11.07 -1.09 22.75
N LEU A 120 12.25 -0.47 22.61
CA LEU A 120 12.68 0.61 23.49
C LEU A 120 11.74 1.82 23.41
N ILE A 121 11.40 2.27 22.19
CA ILE A 121 10.48 3.40 21.98
C ILE A 121 9.12 3.10 22.62
N VAL A 122 8.59 1.89 22.42
CA VAL A 122 7.30 1.50 23.00
C VAL A 122 7.38 1.44 24.52
N ARG A 123 8.42 0.84 25.10
CA ARG A 123 8.55 0.73 26.56
C ARG A 123 8.77 2.08 27.23
N LEU A 124 9.46 3.01 26.58
CA LEU A 124 9.65 4.37 27.08
C LEU A 124 8.38 5.21 26.96
N ARG A 125 7.64 5.10 25.86
CA ARG A 125 6.49 5.98 25.59
C ARG A 125 5.15 5.41 26.08
N TRP A 126 4.98 4.09 26.09
CA TRP A 126 3.76 3.38 26.49
C TRP A 126 4.07 2.15 27.37
N PRO A 127 4.60 2.34 28.59
CA PRO A 127 5.01 1.23 29.46
C PRO A 127 3.86 0.29 29.85
N GLN A 128 2.63 0.79 29.89
CA GLN A 128 1.43 0.04 30.25
C GLN A 128 0.79 -0.74 29.09
N LYS A 129 1.32 -0.63 27.87
CA LYS A 129 0.75 -1.27 26.67
C LYS A 129 1.73 -2.26 26.03
N PRO A 130 1.94 -3.44 26.66
CA PRO A 130 2.89 -4.44 26.15
C PRO A 130 2.52 -4.96 24.74
N GLN A 131 1.25 -4.87 24.34
CA GLN A 131 0.79 -5.32 23.03
C GLN A 131 1.50 -4.61 21.85
N TYR A 132 1.91 -3.35 22.00
CA TYR A 132 2.65 -2.64 20.94
C TYR A 132 4.09 -3.14 20.82
N ALA A 133 4.70 -3.56 21.94
CA ALA A 133 6.04 -4.13 21.93
C ALA A 133 6.03 -5.51 21.27
N ILE A 134 5.00 -6.32 21.56
CA ILE A 134 4.76 -7.60 20.89
C ILE A 134 4.59 -7.39 19.39
N LEU A 135 3.83 -6.38 18.95
CA LEU A 135 3.68 -6.06 17.53
C LEU A 135 5.03 -5.72 16.87
N CYS A 136 5.88 -4.89 17.50
CA CYS A 136 7.22 -4.57 16.96
C CYS A 136 8.11 -5.82 16.86
N LEU A 137 8.12 -6.67 17.88
CA LEU A 137 8.86 -7.93 17.88
C LEU A 137 8.36 -8.88 16.79
N LEU A 138 7.05 -8.94 16.60
CA LEU A 138 6.43 -9.80 15.60
C LEU A 138 6.71 -9.33 14.18
N LEU A 139 6.64 -8.02 13.91
CA LEU A 139 7.02 -7.43 12.63
C LEU A 139 8.53 -7.58 12.38
N SER A 140 9.36 -7.49 13.41
CA SER A 140 10.79 -7.82 13.31
C SER A 140 10.98 -9.30 12.94
N ALA A 141 10.27 -10.21 13.60
CA ALA A 141 10.35 -11.64 13.30
C ALA A 141 9.92 -11.91 11.84
N TRP A 142 8.88 -11.23 11.35
CA TRP A 142 8.47 -11.29 9.95
C TRP A 142 9.58 -10.92 8.97
N ILE A 143 10.36 -9.87 9.27
CA ILE A 143 11.48 -9.41 8.43
C ILE A 143 12.68 -10.35 8.52
N VAL A 144 13.03 -10.82 9.72
CA VAL A 144 14.20 -11.65 9.96
C VAL A 144 13.99 -13.09 9.50
N TYR A 145 12.77 -13.60 9.57
CA TYR A 145 12.46 -15.01 9.34
C TYR A 145 13.02 -15.58 8.02
N PRO A 146 12.81 -14.95 6.84
CA PRO A 146 13.37 -15.45 5.59
C PRO A 146 14.91 -15.43 5.57
N SER A 147 15.52 -14.50 6.29
CA SER A 147 16.98 -14.32 6.38
C SER A 147 17.62 -15.35 7.32
N ALA A 148 16.91 -15.74 8.39
CA ALA A 148 17.38 -16.68 9.39
C ALA A 148 17.18 -18.15 9.00
N LEU A 149 16.11 -18.46 8.27
CA LEU A 149 15.76 -19.82 7.85
C LEU A 149 15.80 -19.96 6.33
N GLN A 150 16.95 -19.63 5.75
CA GLN A 150 17.20 -19.78 4.31
C GLN A 150 16.98 -21.23 3.90
N ASN A 151 16.29 -21.46 2.78
CA ASN A 151 15.99 -22.76 2.16
C ASN A 151 15.12 -23.73 2.98
N GLN A 152 15.03 -23.62 4.30
CA GLN A 152 14.23 -24.50 5.17
C GLN A 152 12.99 -23.83 5.79
N GLY A 153 12.84 -22.50 5.62
CA GLY A 153 11.71 -21.76 6.19
C GLY A 153 10.35 -22.13 5.60
N TYR A 154 10.29 -22.55 4.34
CA TYR A 154 9.02 -22.69 3.60
C TYR A 154 7.99 -23.65 4.22
N HIS A 155 8.43 -24.66 4.98
CA HIS A 155 7.57 -25.62 5.66
C HIS A 155 7.68 -25.55 7.20
N ASN A 156 8.38 -24.56 7.73
CA ASN A 156 8.63 -24.50 9.16
C ASN A 156 7.41 -23.92 9.91
N PRO A 157 6.89 -24.62 10.95
CA PRO A 157 5.70 -24.20 11.70
C PRO A 157 5.82 -22.79 12.31
N LEU A 158 7.05 -22.34 12.61
CA LEU A 158 7.29 -20.98 13.12
C LEU A 158 6.85 -19.90 12.14
N GLY A 159 6.97 -20.12 10.83
CA GLY A 159 6.56 -19.13 9.84
C GLY A 159 5.05 -18.98 9.78
N TYR A 160 4.30 -20.08 9.89
CA TYR A 160 2.84 -20.05 10.04
C TYR A 160 2.42 -19.34 11.33
N LEU A 161 3.12 -19.59 12.43
CA LEU A 161 2.86 -18.95 13.72
C LEU A 161 3.07 -17.43 13.62
N ILE A 162 4.19 -16.97 13.03
CA ILE A 162 4.46 -15.55 12.79
C ILE A 162 3.38 -14.95 11.89
N ALA A 163 3.05 -15.63 10.78
CA ALA A 163 2.08 -15.14 9.82
C ALA A 163 0.68 -14.97 10.42
N LEU A 164 0.21 -15.96 11.19
CA LEU A 164 -1.13 -15.99 11.80
C LEU A 164 -1.23 -15.16 13.08
N SER A 165 -0.14 -15.01 13.84
CA SER A 165 -0.16 -14.18 15.05
C SER A 165 -0.30 -12.70 14.73
N LEU A 166 0.16 -12.24 13.55
CA LEU A 166 0.07 -10.84 13.17
C LEU A 166 -1.37 -10.33 13.08
N PRO A 167 -2.29 -10.93 12.28
CA PRO A 167 -3.68 -10.49 12.26
C PRO A 167 -4.34 -10.62 13.63
N LEU A 168 -3.99 -11.63 14.45
CA LEU A 168 -4.53 -11.77 15.80
C LEU A 168 -4.12 -10.61 16.72
N VAL A 169 -2.84 -10.23 16.73
CA VAL A 169 -2.34 -9.09 17.51
C VAL A 169 -2.95 -7.79 17.02
N LEU A 170 -3.09 -7.60 15.70
CA LEU A 170 -3.74 -6.42 15.12
C LEU A 170 -5.21 -6.31 15.53
N VAL A 171 -5.97 -7.40 15.39
CA VAL A 171 -7.37 -7.47 15.83
C VAL A 171 -7.47 -7.20 17.33
N PHE A 172 -6.59 -7.77 18.14
CA PHE A 172 -6.55 -7.54 19.58
C PHE A 172 -6.31 -6.06 19.92
N ILE A 173 -5.31 -5.42 19.29
CA ILE A 173 -5.03 -3.99 19.49
C ILE A 173 -6.22 -3.14 19.04
N ILE A 174 -6.75 -3.39 17.85
CA ILE A 174 -7.89 -2.64 17.31
C ILE A 174 -9.12 -2.79 18.22
N TRP A 175 -9.36 -3.99 18.74
CA TRP A 175 -10.49 -4.28 19.62
C TRP A 175 -10.34 -3.65 21.01
N THR A 176 -9.13 -3.64 21.57
CA THR A 176 -8.89 -3.13 22.92
C THR A 176 -8.73 -1.61 22.94
N ASP A 177 -7.89 -1.06 22.06
CA ASP A 177 -7.53 0.35 22.03
C ASP A 177 -8.40 1.17 21.07
N GLY A 178 -8.94 0.55 20.02
CA GLY A 178 -9.76 1.19 18.99
C GLY A 178 -11.28 1.00 19.15
N ARG A 179 -11.74 0.37 20.25
CA ARG A 179 -13.15 -0.04 20.43
C ARG A 179 -14.15 1.10 20.22
N ALA A 180 -13.87 2.26 20.80
CA ALA A 180 -14.75 3.42 20.72
C ALA A 180 -14.90 3.93 19.28
N ILE A 181 -13.81 3.91 18.50
CA ILE A 181 -13.83 4.27 17.07
C ILE A 181 -14.66 3.25 16.29
N LEU A 182 -14.44 1.95 16.52
CA LEU A 182 -15.21 0.91 15.84
C LEU A 182 -16.71 1.03 16.13
N GLN A 183 -17.08 1.34 17.38
CA GLN A 183 -18.46 1.57 17.76
C GLN A 183 -19.05 2.80 17.06
N SER A 184 -18.31 3.91 16.99
CA SER A 184 -18.78 5.11 16.31
C SER A 184 -18.92 4.90 14.79
N LEU A 185 -17.97 4.21 14.15
CA LEU A 185 -18.02 3.86 12.73
C LEU A 185 -19.18 2.91 12.42
N ARG A 186 -19.47 1.96 13.30
CA ARG A 186 -20.57 0.99 13.12
C ARG A 186 -21.93 1.68 13.01
N LEU A 187 -22.12 2.79 13.74
CA LEU A 187 -23.37 3.55 13.77
C LEU A 187 -23.61 4.41 12.53
N GLN A 188 -22.58 4.69 11.73
CA GLN A 188 -22.67 5.57 10.57
C GLN A 188 -22.53 4.81 9.24
N THR A 189 -23.52 4.92 8.35
CA THR A 189 -23.53 4.18 7.08
C THR A 189 -22.45 4.67 6.11
N MET A 190 -22.30 5.98 5.94
CA MET A 190 -21.38 6.57 4.95
C MET A 190 -19.89 6.23 5.22
N PRO A 191 -19.34 6.45 6.43
CA PRO A 191 -17.98 6.02 6.76
C PRO A 191 -17.75 4.53 6.59
N LYS A 192 -18.72 3.71 7.00
CA LYS A 192 -18.64 2.25 6.90
C LYS A 192 -18.56 1.78 5.44
N VAL A 193 -19.45 2.27 4.57
CA VAL A 193 -19.47 1.88 3.15
C VAL A 193 -18.21 2.40 2.44
N THR A 194 -17.77 3.61 2.74
CA THR A 194 -16.55 4.20 2.14
C THR A 194 -15.31 3.44 2.58
N GLY A 195 -15.22 3.05 3.86
CA GLY A 195 -14.13 2.22 4.36
C GLY A 195 -14.10 0.81 3.75
N ILE A 196 -15.25 0.13 3.69
CA ILE A 196 -15.36 -1.21 3.07
C ILE A 196 -14.98 -1.15 1.59
N SER A 197 -15.53 -0.19 0.85
CA SER A 197 -15.23 -0.04 -0.59
C SER A 197 -13.75 0.29 -0.84
N ALA A 198 -13.15 1.19 -0.05
CA ALA A 198 -11.73 1.49 -0.17
C ALA A 198 -10.84 0.30 0.20
N GLY A 199 -11.20 -0.46 1.24
CA GLY A 199 -10.50 -1.69 1.61
C GLY A 199 -10.56 -2.75 0.51
N LEU A 200 -11.75 -2.99 -0.07
CA LEU A 200 -11.93 -3.91 -1.19
C LEU A 200 -11.15 -3.48 -2.43
N LEU A 201 -11.24 -2.20 -2.80
CA LEU A 201 -10.51 -1.64 -3.94
C LEU A 201 -8.99 -1.78 -3.76
N THR A 202 -8.51 -1.54 -2.54
CA THR A 202 -7.10 -1.71 -2.18
C THR A 202 -6.68 -3.17 -2.27
N SER A 203 -7.51 -4.10 -1.81
CA SER A 203 -7.25 -5.54 -1.91
C SER A 203 -7.19 -6.01 -3.37
N VAL A 204 -8.12 -5.55 -4.22
CA VAL A 204 -8.10 -5.85 -5.66
C VAL A 204 -6.82 -5.30 -6.30
N PHE A 205 -6.49 -4.03 -6.04
CA PHE A 205 -5.24 -3.43 -6.52
C PHE A 205 -4.01 -4.22 -6.03
N PHE A 206 -4.00 -4.65 -4.78
CA PHE A 206 -2.93 -5.49 -4.23
C PHE A 206 -2.83 -6.83 -4.95
N ALA A 207 -3.96 -7.49 -5.28
CA ALA A 207 -3.95 -8.79 -5.94
C ALA A 207 -3.28 -8.74 -7.34
N PHE A 208 -3.57 -7.68 -8.10
CA PHE A 208 -2.89 -7.39 -9.37
C PHE A 208 -1.44 -6.98 -9.15
N SER A 209 -1.22 -6.07 -8.20
CA SER A 209 0.11 -5.54 -7.95
C SER A 209 1.10 -6.60 -7.45
N ALA A 210 0.63 -7.57 -6.68
CA ALA A 210 1.43 -8.67 -6.17
C ALA A 210 1.62 -9.79 -7.20
N GLY A 211 1.07 -9.66 -8.41
CA GLY A 211 1.13 -10.69 -9.45
C GLY A 211 0.29 -11.94 -9.16
N THR A 212 -0.62 -11.87 -8.18
CA THR A 212 -1.52 -13.00 -7.86
C THR A 212 -2.72 -13.06 -8.82
N MET A 213 -3.00 -11.97 -9.52
CA MET A 213 -3.94 -11.89 -10.64
C MET A 213 -3.27 -11.13 -11.78
N SER A 214 -3.52 -11.55 -13.01
CA SER A 214 -3.05 -10.89 -14.23
C SER A 214 -4.13 -10.96 -15.32
N ILE A 215 -4.37 -9.86 -16.03
CA ILE A 215 -5.21 -9.79 -17.25
C ILE A 215 -4.35 -9.88 -18.53
N ASN A 216 -3.03 -10.04 -18.38
CA ASN A 216 -2.07 -10.20 -19.47
C ASN A 216 -1.24 -11.47 -19.23
N PRO A 217 -1.80 -12.66 -19.47
CA PRO A 217 -1.10 -13.93 -19.26
C PRO A 217 0.10 -14.04 -20.20
N ASP A 218 1.18 -14.68 -19.74
CA ASP A 218 2.38 -14.87 -20.54
C ASP A 218 2.07 -15.63 -21.84
N TYR A 219 2.28 -14.97 -22.98
CA TYR A 219 2.18 -15.58 -24.29
C TYR A 219 3.51 -16.29 -24.61
N GLY A 220 3.52 -17.62 -24.63
CA GLY A 220 4.73 -18.39 -24.84
C GLY A 220 4.50 -19.86 -25.16
N VAL A 221 5.58 -20.59 -25.38
CA VAL A 221 5.55 -22.04 -25.57
C VAL A 221 5.06 -22.67 -24.26
N ASN A 222 3.98 -23.45 -24.31
CA ASN A 222 3.22 -24.00 -23.16
C ASN A 222 2.28 -23.03 -22.44
N ALA A 223 1.92 -21.88 -23.05
CA ALA A 223 0.82 -21.08 -22.53
C ALA A 223 -0.48 -21.93 -22.52
N PRO A 224 -1.22 -21.98 -21.40
CA PRO A 224 -2.46 -22.73 -21.32
C PRO A 224 -3.46 -22.25 -22.38
N THR A 225 -4.03 -23.18 -23.15
CA THR A 225 -5.05 -22.88 -24.17
C THR A 225 -6.47 -23.10 -23.65
N GLU A 226 -6.61 -23.84 -22.57
CA GLU A 226 -7.89 -24.27 -22.00
C GLU A 226 -8.06 -23.73 -20.58
N THR A 227 -9.31 -23.47 -20.19
CA THR A 227 -9.66 -23.08 -18.81
C THR A 227 -9.26 -24.18 -17.84
N PHE A 228 -8.53 -23.83 -16.78
CA PHE A 228 -8.25 -24.78 -15.69
C PHE A 228 -8.39 -24.13 -14.33
N ILE A 229 -8.65 -24.97 -13.33
CA ILE A 229 -8.64 -24.64 -11.91
C ILE A 229 -7.95 -25.81 -11.21
N THR A 230 -6.77 -25.58 -10.64
CA THR A 230 -5.97 -26.64 -10.03
C THR A 230 -5.43 -26.22 -8.67
N PRO A 231 -5.39 -27.13 -7.68
CA PRO A 231 -4.73 -26.86 -6.41
C PRO A 231 -3.22 -26.71 -6.65
N PHE A 232 -2.65 -25.68 -6.06
CA PHE A 232 -1.21 -25.36 -6.13
C PHE A 232 -0.73 -24.90 -4.75
N THR A 233 0.58 -24.76 -4.57
CA THR A 233 1.15 -24.26 -3.31
C THR A 233 2.10 -23.11 -3.58
N VAL A 234 1.90 -22.00 -2.87
CA VAL A 234 2.66 -20.77 -3.09
C VAL A 234 3.41 -20.37 -1.84
N ALA A 235 4.69 -20.05 -1.98
CA ALA A 235 5.56 -19.56 -0.93
C ALA A 235 5.32 -18.07 -0.61
N SER A 236 4.12 -17.69 -0.16
CA SER A 236 3.84 -16.30 0.22
C SER A 236 2.57 -16.12 1.09
N PRO A 237 2.64 -15.37 2.22
CA PRO A 237 3.85 -14.81 2.85
C PRO A 237 4.58 -15.86 3.72
N LEU A 238 5.92 -15.71 3.82
CA LEU A 238 6.86 -16.45 4.68
C LEU A 238 6.98 -17.97 4.45
N VAL A 239 5.87 -18.67 4.24
CA VAL A 239 5.74 -20.13 4.17
C VAL A 239 4.88 -20.56 2.99
N MET A 240 4.80 -21.87 2.76
CA MET A 240 3.97 -22.45 1.72
C MET A 240 2.50 -22.45 2.12
N TRP A 241 1.66 -21.78 1.34
CA TRP A 241 0.23 -21.76 1.55
C TRP A 241 -0.48 -22.59 0.48
N PRO A 242 -1.53 -23.34 0.86
CA PRO A 242 -2.48 -23.86 -0.10
C PRO A 242 -3.04 -22.72 -0.95
N ALA A 243 -3.06 -22.94 -2.26
CA ALA A 243 -3.54 -22.02 -3.26
C ALA A 243 -4.40 -22.74 -4.30
N ILE A 244 -5.24 -21.97 -4.98
CA ILE A 244 -5.96 -22.41 -6.17
C ILE A 244 -5.45 -21.54 -7.30
N GLU A 245 -4.80 -22.17 -8.27
CA GLU A 245 -4.40 -21.55 -9.53
C GLU A 245 -5.54 -21.68 -10.53
N PHE A 246 -5.76 -20.63 -11.32
CA PHE A 246 -6.80 -20.60 -12.33
C PHE A 246 -6.35 -19.85 -13.58
N TYR A 247 -6.89 -20.27 -14.70
CA TYR A 247 -6.75 -19.59 -15.98
C TYR A 247 -8.08 -19.61 -16.72
N VAL A 248 -8.49 -18.46 -17.23
CA VAL A 248 -9.70 -18.29 -18.03
C VAL A 248 -9.26 -17.63 -19.35
N PRO A 249 -9.29 -18.33 -20.50
CA PRO A 249 -8.86 -17.76 -21.78
C PRO A 249 -9.91 -16.80 -22.38
N MET A 250 -11.20 -16.94 -22.03
CA MET A 250 -12.28 -16.10 -22.58
C MET A 250 -12.18 -14.64 -22.16
N VAL A 251 -11.74 -14.40 -20.93
CA VAL A 251 -11.35 -13.09 -20.41
C VAL A 251 -9.94 -13.34 -19.94
N PRO A 252 -8.88 -12.86 -20.63
CA PRO A 252 -7.49 -13.33 -20.51
C PRO A 252 -6.95 -13.15 -19.10
N LEU A 253 -7.42 -13.97 -18.16
CA LEU A 253 -7.33 -13.77 -16.73
C LEU A 253 -6.65 -15.02 -16.18
N SER A 254 -5.48 -14.82 -15.61
CA SER A 254 -4.68 -15.84 -14.95
C SER A 254 -4.37 -15.41 -13.53
N GLY A 255 -4.17 -16.37 -12.64
CA GLY A 255 -3.71 -16.05 -11.30
C GLY A 255 -3.86 -17.19 -10.33
N TYR A 256 -3.64 -16.89 -9.06
CA TYR A 256 -3.88 -17.80 -7.98
C TYR A 256 -4.43 -17.06 -6.76
N ILE A 257 -5.24 -17.76 -5.97
CA ILE A 257 -5.70 -17.29 -4.67
C ILE A 257 -5.13 -18.23 -3.62
N SER A 258 -4.28 -17.70 -2.73
CA SER A 258 -3.73 -18.44 -1.60
C SER A 258 -4.25 -17.88 -0.28
N ILE A 259 -4.28 -18.73 0.76
CA ILE A 259 -4.63 -18.30 2.12
C ILE A 259 -3.69 -17.17 2.59
N GLY A 260 -2.42 -17.27 2.23
CA GLY A 260 -1.42 -16.25 2.53
C GLY A 260 -1.72 -14.89 1.89
N THR A 261 -2.09 -14.89 0.60
CA THR A 261 -2.47 -13.66 -0.11
C THR A 261 -3.72 -13.03 0.51
N LEU A 262 -4.73 -13.85 0.85
CA LEU A 262 -5.94 -13.37 1.51
C LEU A 262 -5.64 -12.76 2.89
N LEU A 263 -4.68 -13.31 3.62
CA LEU A 263 -4.22 -12.75 4.90
C LEU A 263 -3.60 -11.36 4.71
N LEU A 264 -2.71 -11.19 3.72
CA LEU A 264 -2.12 -9.88 3.41
C LEU A 264 -3.16 -8.86 2.95
N MET A 265 -4.07 -9.27 2.06
CA MET A 265 -5.20 -8.46 1.60
C MET A 265 -6.10 -8.04 2.78
N GLY A 266 -6.38 -8.96 3.70
CA GLY A 266 -7.17 -8.70 4.90
C GLY A 266 -6.51 -7.69 5.84
N ILE A 267 -5.21 -7.83 6.09
CA ILE A 267 -4.45 -6.90 6.96
C ILE A 267 -4.39 -5.52 6.33
N LEU A 268 -3.88 -5.43 5.10
CA LEU A 268 -3.63 -4.14 4.45
C LEU A 268 -4.94 -3.49 4.03
N GLY A 269 -5.80 -4.19 3.29
CA GLY A 269 -7.11 -3.69 2.89
C GLY A 269 -8.00 -3.35 4.09
N GLY A 270 -7.95 -4.14 5.17
CA GLY A 270 -8.65 -3.85 6.42
C GLY A 270 -8.16 -2.57 7.10
N LEU A 271 -6.84 -2.42 7.27
CA LEU A 271 -6.25 -1.22 7.88
C LEU A 271 -6.46 0.03 7.02
N VAL A 272 -6.35 -0.07 5.69
CA VAL A 272 -6.67 1.02 4.76
C VAL A 272 -8.15 1.40 4.89
N GLY A 273 -9.05 0.41 4.85
CA GLY A 273 -10.48 0.65 4.96
C GLY A 273 -10.87 1.31 6.29
N LEU A 274 -10.26 0.90 7.40
CA LEU A 274 -10.46 1.54 8.71
C LEU A 274 -10.01 3.00 8.71
N ASN A 275 -8.84 3.30 8.14
CA ASN A 275 -8.34 4.68 8.04
C ASN A 275 -9.25 5.55 7.17
N VAL A 276 -9.67 5.05 6.00
CA VAL A 276 -10.60 5.76 5.12
C VAL A 276 -11.95 5.98 5.80
N ALA A 277 -12.45 5.00 6.56
CA ALA A 277 -13.68 5.14 7.33
C ALA A 277 -13.57 6.28 8.35
N VAL A 278 -12.48 6.32 9.13
CA VAL A 278 -12.23 7.39 10.11
C VAL A 278 -12.16 8.76 9.44
N VAL A 279 -11.40 8.89 8.35
CA VAL A 279 -11.30 10.15 7.59
C VAL A 279 -12.67 10.59 7.08
N THR A 280 -13.46 9.66 6.54
CA THR A 280 -14.82 9.95 6.06
C THR A 280 -15.74 10.38 7.19
N GLN A 281 -15.64 9.76 8.36
CA GLN A 281 -16.40 10.15 9.55
C GLN A 281 -16.06 11.57 9.99
N GLN A 282 -14.76 11.90 10.04
CA GLN A 282 -14.31 13.26 10.37
C GLN A 282 -14.82 14.30 9.35
N TRP A 283 -14.84 13.95 8.06
CA TRP A 283 -15.35 14.83 7.00
C TRP A 283 -16.85 15.08 7.16
N SER A 284 -17.61 14.03 7.47
CA SER A 284 -19.05 14.15 7.69
C SER A 284 -19.41 14.95 8.94
N ALA A 285 -18.57 14.94 9.98
CA ALA A 285 -18.83 15.65 11.24
C ALA A 285 -18.56 17.16 11.17
N VAL A 286 -17.56 17.60 10.40
CA VAL A 286 -17.13 19.01 10.36
C VAL A 286 -17.97 19.85 9.39
N GLY A 287 -18.73 19.24 8.48
CA GLY A 287 -19.59 19.96 7.53
C GLY A 287 -18.85 20.87 6.53
N SER A 288 -17.53 21.06 6.68
CA SER A 288 -16.64 21.79 5.77
C SER A 288 -15.23 21.18 5.78
N PHE A 289 -14.51 21.25 4.65
CA PHE A 289 -13.17 20.66 4.50
C PHE A 289 -12.02 21.57 4.99
N ALA A 290 -12.32 22.71 5.61
CA ALA A 290 -11.35 23.79 5.84
C ALA A 290 -10.40 23.59 7.05
N GLY A 291 -10.60 22.56 7.87
CA GLY A 291 -9.79 22.35 9.08
C GLY A 291 -8.37 21.80 8.80
N LYS A 292 -7.33 22.46 9.32
CA LYS A 292 -5.91 22.03 9.24
C LYS A 292 -5.65 20.63 9.81
N GLN A 293 -6.45 20.22 10.80
CA GLN A 293 -6.33 18.93 11.51
C GLN A 293 -6.77 17.72 10.66
N LEU A 294 -7.59 17.94 9.63
CA LEU A 294 -8.02 16.92 8.68
C LEU A 294 -6.88 16.46 7.76
N PHE A 295 -5.84 17.29 7.59
CA PHE A 295 -4.78 17.06 6.61
C PHE A 295 -3.68 16.13 7.15
N THR A 296 -3.34 16.22 8.43
CA THR A 296 -2.36 15.31 9.04
C THR A 296 -2.87 13.88 9.09
N GLY A 297 -4.15 13.66 9.43
CA GLY A 297 -4.79 12.34 9.41
C GLY A 297 -4.95 11.77 8.00
N SER A 298 -5.35 12.59 7.02
CA SER A 298 -5.50 12.14 5.63
C SER A 298 -4.15 11.88 4.94
N LEU A 299 -3.11 12.71 5.16
CA LEU A 299 -1.76 12.46 4.65
C LEU A 299 -1.08 11.27 5.34
N ALA A 300 -1.29 11.11 6.65
CA ALA A 300 -0.79 9.94 7.37
C ALA A 300 -1.45 8.66 6.85
N ALA A 301 -2.77 8.68 6.62
CA ALA A 301 -3.50 7.59 5.98
C ALA A 301 -2.99 7.32 4.55
N SER A 302 -2.91 8.34 3.69
CA SER A 302 -2.46 8.19 2.28
C SER A 302 -0.98 7.77 2.14
N GLY A 303 -0.09 8.27 3.00
CA GLY A 303 1.31 7.87 3.03
C GLY A 303 1.49 6.44 3.55
N ALA A 304 0.66 6.01 4.50
CA ALA A 304 0.68 4.66 5.05
C ALA A 304 0.07 3.61 4.12
N THR A 305 -0.83 4.01 3.20
CA THR A 305 -1.33 3.12 2.13
C THR A 305 -0.35 2.93 0.99
N ALA A 306 0.67 3.78 0.85
CA ALA A 306 1.58 3.75 -0.30
C ALA A 306 2.67 2.67 -0.22
N CYS A 307 2.90 2.06 0.96
CA CYS A 307 4.21 1.46 1.19
C CYS A 307 4.44 0.06 0.59
N CYS A 308 3.44 -0.82 0.38
CA CYS A 308 3.72 -2.21 -0.03
C CYS A 308 3.13 -2.63 -1.39
N CYS A 309 1.97 -2.11 -1.79
CA CYS A 309 1.38 -2.35 -3.11
C CYS A 309 1.79 -1.30 -4.15
N CYS A 310 2.33 -0.14 -3.74
CA CYS A 310 2.76 0.85 -4.71
C CYS A 310 4.19 0.64 -5.18
N ALA A 311 4.94 -0.34 -4.66
CA ALA A 311 6.32 -0.54 -5.10
C ALA A 311 6.41 -1.06 -6.55
N PRO A 312 5.56 -2.03 -6.98
CA PRO A 312 5.44 -2.34 -8.40
C PRO A 312 4.94 -1.14 -9.21
N ALA A 313 3.95 -0.38 -8.71
CA ALA A 313 3.48 0.82 -9.41
C ALA A 313 4.57 1.89 -9.55
N PHE A 314 5.38 2.08 -8.50
CA PHE A 314 6.51 2.99 -8.47
C PHE A 314 7.62 2.53 -9.40
N TYR A 315 7.87 1.21 -9.50
CA TYR A 315 8.72 0.69 -10.56
C TYR A 315 8.15 1.00 -11.94
N GLY A 316 6.84 0.84 -12.17
CA GLY A 316 6.19 1.27 -13.42
C GLY A 316 6.38 2.77 -13.72
N VAL A 317 6.33 3.64 -12.70
CA VAL A 317 6.64 5.07 -12.85
C VAL A 317 8.12 5.29 -13.16
N LEU A 318 9.02 4.66 -12.42
CA LEU A 318 10.45 4.82 -12.60
C LEU A 318 10.91 4.23 -13.95
N SER A 319 10.34 3.13 -14.42
CA SER A 319 10.66 2.51 -15.71
C SER A 319 10.24 3.40 -16.87
N VAL A 320 9.16 4.18 -16.73
CA VAL A 320 8.80 5.24 -17.70
C VAL A 320 9.82 6.38 -17.70
N LEU A 321 10.36 6.75 -16.54
CA LEU A 321 11.30 7.87 -16.41
C LEU A 321 12.75 7.53 -16.78
N PHE A 322 13.18 6.31 -16.44
CA PHE A 322 14.58 5.88 -16.47
C PHE A 322 14.79 4.59 -17.29
N GLY A 323 13.75 4.03 -17.91
CA GLY A 323 13.84 2.81 -18.72
C GLY A 323 14.25 1.57 -17.91
N SER A 324 15.05 0.70 -18.52
CA SER A 324 15.56 -0.53 -17.89
C SER A 324 16.59 -0.30 -16.78
N ALA A 325 17.07 0.94 -16.57
CA ALA A 325 18.03 1.24 -15.51
C ALA A 325 17.48 0.96 -14.09
N VAL A 326 16.16 0.81 -13.95
CA VAL A 326 15.45 0.60 -12.67
C VAL A 326 15.25 -0.88 -12.34
N THR A 327 15.68 -1.78 -13.20
CA THR A 327 15.59 -3.24 -13.02
C THR A 327 15.98 -3.75 -11.62
N PRO A 328 17.03 -3.25 -10.94
CA PRO A 328 17.38 -3.70 -9.58
C PRO A 328 16.30 -3.39 -8.53
N VAL A 329 15.54 -2.30 -8.71
CA VAL A 329 14.44 -1.93 -7.81
C VAL A 329 13.29 -2.94 -7.94
N TYR A 330 12.96 -3.35 -9.16
CA TYR A 330 11.93 -4.37 -9.42
C TYR A 330 12.20 -5.66 -8.64
N TRP A 331 13.41 -6.21 -8.76
CA TRP A 331 13.81 -7.43 -8.05
C TRP A 331 13.85 -7.28 -6.52
N SER A 332 14.02 -6.05 -6.02
CA SER A 332 13.95 -5.76 -4.59
C SER A 332 12.53 -5.90 -4.03
N PHE A 333 11.50 -5.84 -4.88
CA PHE A 333 10.10 -5.94 -4.48
C PHE A 333 9.40 -7.21 -4.98
N MET A 334 9.91 -7.84 -6.05
CA MET A 334 9.31 -9.04 -6.64
C MET A 334 9.43 -10.28 -5.73
N VAL A 335 10.42 -10.29 -4.83
CA VAL A 335 10.60 -11.36 -3.85
C VAL A 335 9.86 -10.96 -2.57
N PRO A 336 8.73 -11.61 -2.20
CA PRO A 336 7.96 -11.25 -1.00
C PRO A 336 8.76 -11.46 0.30
N SER A 337 9.77 -12.32 0.25
CA SER A 337 10.75 -12.58 1.30
C SER A 337 11.92 -11.57 1.31
N SER A 338 11.89 -10.53 0.48
CA SER A 338 12.90 -9.48 0.49
C SER A 338 12.82 -8.67 1.79
N PRO A 339 13.97 -8.23 2.34
CA PRO A 339 14.00 -7.37 3.52
C PRO A 339 13.31 -6.03 3.25
N VAL A 340 13.38 -5.54 2.00
CA VAL A 340 12.72 -4.31 1.56
C VAL A 340 11.21 -4.47 1.62
N GLY A 341 10.63 -5.52 1.02
CA GLY A 341 9.20 -5.80 1.12
C GLY A 341 8.73 -5.94 2.56
N GLY A 342 9.50 -6.63 3.40
CA GLY A 342 9.23 -6.76 4.84
C GLY A 342 9.23 -5.43 5.60
N MET A 343 10.19 -4.53 5.32
CA MET A 343 10.24 -3.18 5.89
C MET A 343 9.01 -2.37 5.55
N PHE A 344 8.67 -2.37 4.26
CA PHE A 344 7.55 -1.60 3.76
C PHE A 344 6.23 -2.11 4.33
N PHE A 345 6.04 -3.43 4.41
CA PHE A 345 4.90 -4.04 5.06
C PHE A 345 4.81 -3.67 6.55
N ALA A 346 5.90 -3.83 7.30
CA ALA A 346 5.94 -3.46 8.72
C ALA A 346 5.66 -1.97 8.94
N GLY A 347 6.25 -1.11 8.11
CA GLY A 347 6.00 0.32 8.09
C GLY A 347 4.54 0.66 7.81
N SER A 348 3.92 0.06 6.77
CA SER A 348 2.50 0.22 6.45
C SER A 348 1.62 -0.14 7.65
N VAL A 349 1.87 -1.30 8.26
CA VAL A 349 1.09 -1.78 9.41
C VAL A 349 1.19 -0.81 10.58
N LEU A 350 2.40 -0.41 10.96
CA LEU A 350 2.62 0.51 12.09
C LEU A 350 2.01 1.89 11.83
N LEU A 351 2.17 2.44 10.62
CA LEU A 351 1.63 3.74 10.27
C LEU A 351 0.10 3.72 10.17
N LEU A 352 -0.50 2.73 9.52
CA LEU A 352 -1.96 2.63 9.39
C LEU A 352 -2.62 2.36 10.74
N LEU A 353 -2.04 1.47 11.55
CA LEU A 353 -2.54 1.21 12.89
C LEU A 353 -2.39 2.43 13.79
N GLY A 354 -1.23 3.08 13.77
CA GLY A 354 -0.98 4.31 14.53
C GLY A 354 -1.92 5.44 14.13
N SER A 355 -2.13 5.65 12.82
CA SER A 355 -3.08 6.64 12.28
C SER A 355 -4.52 6.35 12.74
N PHE A 356 -4.95 5.09 12.67
CA PHE A 356 -6.26 4.68 13.17
C PHE A 356 -6.42 4.97 14.67
N LEU A 357 -5.45 4.57 15.50
CA LEU A 357 -5.53 4.73 16.96
C LEU A 357 -5.42 6.19 17.42
N THR A 358 -4.59 7.01 16.77
CA THR A 358 -4.39 8.42 17.14
C THR A 358 -5.58 9.32 16.81
N SER A 359 -6.49 8.86 15.93
CA SER A 359 -7.73 9.58 15.64
C SER A 359 -8.65 9.80 16.86
N THR A 360 -8.39 9.11 17.98
CA THR A 360 -9.06 9.29 19.27
C THR A 360 -8.60 10.52 20.07
N GLY A 361 -7.36 10.96 19.91
CA GLY A 361 -6.72 11.92 20.84
C GLY A 361 -7.35 13.31 20.83
N SER A 362 -7.96 13.72 19.72
CA SER A 362 -8.53 15.06 19.57
C SER A 362 -9.94 15.23 20.15
N ALA A 363 -10.64 14.14 20.48
CA ALA A 363 -11.99 14.23 21.06
C ALA A 363 -11.95 14.47 22.58
N THR A 364 -11.00 13.85 23.28
CA THR A 364 -10.88 13.94 24.75
C THR A 364 -10.24 15.24 25.22
N GLU A 365 -9.33 15.82 24.42
CA GLU A 365 -8.66 17.10 24.72
C GLU A 365 -9.64 18.29 24.60
N ASN A 366 -10.57 18.25 23.63
CA ASN A 366 -11.62 19.27 23.50
C ASN A 366 -12.68 19.19 24.62
N ALA A 367 -12.94 18.01 25.18
CA ALA A 367 -13.85 17.84 26.31
C ALA A 367 -13.26 18.37 27.63
N THR A 368 -11.93 18.35 27.79
CA THR A 368 -11.24 18.90 28.98
C THR A 368 -11.06 20.42 28.90
N VAL A 369 -10.88 20.98 27.69
CA VAL A 369 -10.79 22.44 27.51
C VAL A 369 -12.15 23.14 27.67
N LEU A 370 -13.26 22.49 27.27
CA LEU A 370 -14.61 23.06 27.47
C LEU A 370 -15.12 22.94 28.92
N GLY A 371 -14.49 22.11 29.75
CA GLY A 371 -14.80 21.97 31.18
C GLY A 371 -14.05 22.95 32.09
N SER A 372 -13.04 23.69 31.57
CA SER A 372 -12.26 24.64 32.36
C SER A 372 -12.64 26.11 32.14
N THR A 373 -13.55 26.40 31.20
CA THR A 373 -14.06 27.76 30.93
C THR A 373 -15.38 28.08 31.65
N SER A 374 -15.84 27.21 32.54
CA SER A 374 -16.98 27.47 33.43
C SER A 374 -16.53 27.48 34.89
N ASN A 375 -15.82 28.54 35.28
CA ASN A 375 -15.73 29.02 36.66
C ASN A 375 -15.70 30.54 36.67
#